data_AF-A0A554LPA5-F1
#
_entry.id   AF-A0A554LPA5-F1
#
_cell.length_a   1.000
_cell.length_b   1.000
_cell.length_c   1.000
_cell.angle_alpha   90.00
_cell.angle_beta   90.00
_cell.angle_gamma   90.00
#
_symmetry.space_group_name_H-M   'P 1'
#
loop_
_entity.id
_entity.type
_entity.pdbx_description
1 polymer ?
#
loop_
_entity_poly.entity_id
_entity_poly.type
_entity_poly.pdbx_seq_one_letter_code
_entity_poly.pdbx_strand_id
1 'polypeptide(L)'
;MRKMKMRKGFTLMELLIVIGIIAILAAIVIIAINPARQLANSRNAQRWSNVNTILNAVHQRAIDNSGTITPAPAATAVCPITQVIGTGAGEYDLASYVSAYLAVVPTDPTAGQSYTICISAADNRVTIGASGEIGAVISATR
;
A
#
# COMPACT_ATOMS: atom_id res chain seq x y z
N MET A 1 -7.43 61.66 -37.24
CA MET A 1 -6.41 60.65 -37.62
C MET A 1 -6.18 59.69 -36.46
N ARG A 2 -6.35 58.38 -36.69
CA ARG A 2 -6.30 57.34 -35.65
C ARG A 2 -4.86 56.81 -35.55
N LYS A 3 -4.15 57.04 -34.45
CA LYS A 3 -2.78 56.54 -34.25
C LYS A 3 -2.80 55.01 -34.19
N MET A 4 -2.18 54.33 -35.16
CA MET A 4 -1.94 52.90 -35.10
C MET A 4 -0.85 52.61 -34.06
N LYS A 5 -1.19 51.91 -32.97
CA LYS A 5 -0.22 51.43 -31.99
C LYS A 5 0.56 50.26 -32.60
N MET A 6 1.87 50.40 -32.76
CA MET A 6 2.75 49.30 -33.15
C MET A 6 2.74 48.23 -32.04
N ARG A 7 2.36 47.00 -32.40
CA ARG A 7 2.43 45.84 -31.51
C ARG A 7 3.88 45.34 -31.49
N LYS A 8 4.51 45.32 -30.30
CA LYS A 8 5.83 44.69 -30.13
C LYS A 8 5.67 43.17 -30.24
N GLY A 9 6.48 42.54 -31.09
CA GLY A 9 6.57 41.09 -31.21
C GLY A 9 7.64 40.52 -30.27
N PHE A 10 7.53 39.21 -30.00
CA PHE A 10 8.56 38.45 -29.27
C PHE A 10 9.82 38.29 -30.14
N THR A 11 11.00 38.43 -29.54
CA THR A 11 12.27 38.13 -30.20
C THR A 11 12.59 36.64 -30.09
N LEU A 12 13.34 36.11 -31.08
CA LEU A 12 13.81 34.72 -31.04
C LEU A 12 14.72 34.45 -29.83
N MET A 13 15.50 35.46 -29.42
CA MET A 13 16.38 35.36 -28.24
C MET A 13 15.59 35.25 -26.94
N GLU A 14 14.49 36.00 -26.80
CA GLU A 14 13.62 35.88 -25.63
C GLU A 14 13.02 34.48 -25.54
N LEU A 15 12.57 33.91 -26.67
CA LEU A 15 12.03 32.55 -26.67
C LEU A 15 13.11 31.49 -26.34
N LEU A 16 14.31 31.65 -26.88
CA LEU A 16 15.43 30.73 -26.66
C LEU A 16 15.90 30.71 -25.19
N ILE A 17 15.97 31.87 -24.55
CA ILE A 17 16.33 31.96 -23.13
C ILE A 17 15.25 31.30 -22.26
N VAL A 18 13.96 31.51 -22.58
CA VAL A 18 12.84 30.95 -21.81
C VAL A 18 12.86 29.42 -21.85
N ILE A 19 13.02 28.81 -23.01
CA ILE A 19 13.09 27.33 -23.10
C ILE A 19 14.32 26.77 -22.37
N GLY A 20 15.44 27.50 -22.40
CA GLY A 20 16.65 27.14 -21.64
C GLY A 20 16.40 27.13 -20.13
N ILE A 21 15.74 28.17 -19.61
CA ILE A 21 15.39 28.25 -18.18
C ILE A 21 14.38 27.16 -17.80
N ILE A 22 13.36 26.91 -18.63
CA ILE A 22 12.37 25.85 -18.38
C ILE A 22 13.04 24.47 -18.29
N ALA A 23 14.00 24.18 -19.19
CA ALA A 23 14.73 22.90 -19.17
C ALA A 23 15.53 22.71 -17.87
N ILE A 24 16.22 23.76 -17.39
CA ILE A 24 16.98 23.73 -16.14
C ILE A 24 16.04 23.51 -14.95
N LEU A 25 14.94 24.26 -14.88
CA LEU A 25 13.97 24.12 -13.79
C LEU A 25 13.33 22.72 -13.77
N ALA A 26 12.97 22.18 -14.94
CA ALA A 26 12.40 20.83 -15.04
C ALA A 26 13.36 19.75 -14.52
N ALA A 27 14.65 19.84 -14.83
CA ALA A 27 15.66 18.91 -14.36
C ALA A 27 15.80 18.93 -12.82
N ILE A 28 15.83 20.12 -12.22
CA ILE A 28 15.91 20.28 -10.76
C ILE A 28 14.67 19.68 -10.07
N VAL A 29 13.48 19.93 -10.60
CA VAL A 29 12.21 19.46 -10.02
C VAL A 29 12.13 17.94 -9.98
N ILE A 30 12.55 17.23 -11.04
CA ILE A 30 12.50 15.76 -11.09
C ILE A 30 13.40 15.15 -10.00
N ILE A 31 14.60 15.70 -9.81
CA ILE A 31 15.54 15.24 -8.77
C ILE A 31 14.95 15.50 -7.38
N ALA A 32 14.31 16.66 -7.18
CA ALA A 32 13.73 17.04 -5.90
C ALA A 32 12.55 16.16 -5.46
N ILE A 33 11.69 15.73 -6.39
CA ILE A 33 10.46 14.98 -6.05
C ILE A 33 10.73 13.50 -5.76
N ASN A 34 11.80 12.92 -6.28
CA ASN A 34 12.14 11.50 -6.12
C ASN A 34 10.91 10.58 -6.36
N PRO A 35 10.44 10.45 -7.61
CA PRO A 35 9.19 9.74 -7.94
C PRO A 35 9.19 8.29 -7.44
N ALA A 36 10.34 7.63 -7.41
CA ALA A 36 10.47 6.27 -6.89
C ALA A 36 10.06 6.18 -5.41
N ARG A 37 10.50 7.14 -4.59
CA ARG A 37 10.10 7.22 -3.17
C ARG A 37 8.61 7.51 -3.02
N GLN A 38 8.06 8.39 -3.85
CA GLN A 38 6.64 8.72 -3.79
C GLN A 38 5.75 7.52 -4.15
N LEU A 39 6.13 6.74 -5.17
CA LEU A 39 5.43 5.50 -5.52
C LEU A 39 5.51 4.45 -4.41
N ALA A 40 6.66 4.29 -3.77
CA ALA A 40 6.82 3.38 -2.64
C ALA A 40 5.95 3.79 -1.45
N ASN A 41 5.87 5.09 -1.14
CA ASN A 41 4.98 5.60 -0.11
C ASN A 41 3.50 5.33 -0.44
N SER A 42 3.10 5.49 -1.70
CA SER A 42 1.74 5.15 -2.15
C SER A 42 1.43 3.67 -1.97
N ARG A 43 2.36 2.76 -2.31
CA ARG A 43 2.20 1.32 -2.09
C ARG A 43 2.14 0.98 -0.61
N ASN A 44 2.98 1.60 0.22
CA ASN A 44 2.94 1.43 1.67
C ASN A 44 1.60 1.90 2.27
N ALA A 45 1.02 2.99 1.78
CA ALA A 45 -0.32 3.43 2.20
C ALA A 45 -1.40 2.39 1.83
N GLN A 46 -1.33 1.82 0.62
CA GLN A 46 -2.23 0.73 0.23
C GLN A 46 -2.05 -0.51 1.13
N ARG A 47 -0.80 -0.90 1.44
CA ARG A 47 -0.50 -2.01 2.36
C ARG A 47 -1.09 -1.75 3.75
N TRP A 48 -0.97 -0.53 4.29
CA TRP A 48 -1.60 -0.17 5.56
C TRP A 48 -3.11 -0.33 5.52
N SER A 49 -3.76 0.11 4.44
CA SER A 49 -5.21 -0.11 4.26
C SER A 49 -5.54 -1.60 4.25
N ASN A 50 -4.82 -2.39 3.43
CA ASN A 50 -5.05 -3.82 3.27
C ASN A 50 -4.84 -4.59 4.59
N VAL A 51 -3.78 -4.29 5.33
CA VAL A 51 -3.48 -4.86 6.65
C VAL A 51 -4.63 -4.60 7.63
N ASN A 52 -5.15 -3.38 7.68
CA ASN A 52 -6.29 -3.05 8.54
C ASN A 52 -7.59 -3.73 8.08
N THR A 53 -7.82 -3.81 6.77
CA THR A 53 -8.99 -4.51 6.20
C THR A 53 -8.98 -6.00 6.58
N ILE A 54 -7.83 -6.67 6.46
CA ILE A 54 -7.67 -8.07 6.86
C ILE A 54 -7.85 -8.21 8.38
N LEU A 55 -7.20 -7.37 9.17
CA LEU A 55 -7.29 -7.42 10.63
C LEU A 55 -8.74 -7.24 11.12
N ASN A 56 -9.47 -6.29 10.53
CA ASN A 56 -10.88 -6.07 10.84
C ASN A 56 -11.75 -7.26 10.47
N ALA A 57 -11.52 -7.88 9.30
CA ALA A 57 -12.25 -9.06 8.89
C ALA A 57 -12.00 -10.25 9.83
N VAL A 58 -10.74 -10.44 10.24
CA VAL A 58 -10.37 -11.48 11.19
C VAL A 58 -11.04 -11.25 12.55
N HIS A 59 -11.01 -10.02 13.04
CA HIS A 59 -11.63 -9.63 14.30
C HIS A 59 -13.17 -9.74 14.25
N GLN A 60 -13.80 -9.35 13.15
CA GLN A 60 -15.26 -9.46 12.99
C GLN A 60 -15.69 -10.93 13.01
N ARG A 61 -15.00 -11.82 12.29
CA ARG A 61 -15.27 -13.25 12.36
C ARG A 61 -15.11 -13.80 13.78
N ALA A 62 -14.09 -13.35 14.50
CA ALA A 62 -13.86 -13.77 15.88
C ALA A 62 -15.06 -13.41 16.77
N ILE A 63 -15.63 -12.21 16.61
CA ILE A 63 -16.84 -11.79 17.34
C ILE A 63 -18.01 -12.74 17.02
N ASP A 64 -18.25 -13.02 15.75
CA ASP A 64 -19.42 -13.79 15.32
C ASP A 64 -19.28 -15.31 15.62
N ASN A 65 -18.07 -15.80 15.85
CA ASN A 65 -17.77 -17.22 16.13
C ASN A 65 -17.26 -17.45 17.57
N SER A 66 -17.78 -16.68 18.53
CA SER A 66 -17.50 -16.84 19.97
C SER A 66 -16.00 -16.81 20.34
N GLY A 67 -15.22 -15.98 19.66
CA GLY A 67 -13.78 -15.82 19.87
C GLY A 67 -12.90 -16.75 19.03
N THR A 68 -13.49 -17.58 18.16
CA THR A 68 -12.73 -18.52 17.32
C THR A 68 -12.13 -17.80 16.12
N ILE A 69 -10.82 -17.59 16.14
CA ILE A 69 -10.09 -16.82 15.10
C ILE A 69 -9.63 -17.72 13.96
N THR A 70 -9.42 -19.02 14.18
CA THR A 70 -8.84 -19.92 13.19
C THR A 70 -9.90 -20.40 12.18
N PRO A 71 -9.62 -20.36 10.86
CA PRO A 71 -10.35 -21.12 9.87
C PRO A 71 -9.89 -22.58 9.97
N ALA A 72 -10.82 -23.50 10.20
CA ALA A 72 -10.51 -24.93 10.08
C ALA A 72 -10.43 -25.31 8.59
N PRO A 73 -9.47 -26.14 8.11
CA PRO A 73 -8.32 -26.74 8.78
C PRO A 73 -7.01 -26.28 8.12
N ALA A 74 -6.53 -25.06 8.37
CA ALA A 74 -5.27 -24.62 7.78
C ALA A 74 -4.47 -23.78 8.77
N ALA A 75 -3.41 -24.43 9.26
CA ALA A 75 -2.21 -23.85 9.85
C ALA A 75 -2.41 -22.97 11.11
N THR A 76 -1.82 -23.42 12.22
CA THR A 76 -1.76 -22.64 13.47
C THR A 76 -0.80 -21.48 13.28
N ALA A 77 -1.30 -20.35 12.79
CA ALA A 77 -0.58 -19.07 12.75
C ALA A 77 -0.36 -18.59 14.19
N VAL A 78 0.44 -19.30 15.00
CA VAL A 78 0.67 -18.98 16.41
C VAL A 78 2.01 -18.24 16.51
N CYS A 79 1.98 -17.01 17.02
CA CYS A 79 3.20 -16.22 17.18
C CYS A 79 4.22 -16.99 18.06
N PRO A 80 5.53 -16.93 17.76
CA PRO A 80 6.19 -16.01 16.84
C PRO A 80 6.20 -16.46 15.37
N ILE A 81 5.58 -17.61 15.04
CA ILE A 81 5.50 -18.08 13.66
C ILE A 81 4.51 -17.20 12.90
N THR A 82 5.01 -16.55 11.86
CA THR A 82 4.17 -15.81 10.90
C THR A 82 3.88 -16.71 9.71
N GLN A 83 2.63 -16.71 9.27
CA GLN A 83 2.19 -17.46 8.10
C GLN A 83 1.80 -16.52 6.99
N VAL A 84 2.07 -16.93 5.76
CA VAL A 84 1.66 -16.20 4.57
C VAL A 84 0.16 -16.38 4.39
N ILE A 85 -0.54 -15.29 4.09
CA ILE A 85 -1.94 -15.30 3.70
C ILE A 85 -2.02 -15.67 2.22
N GLY A 86 -2.76 -16.74 1.92
CA GLY A 86 -2.90 -17.25 0.56
C GLY A 86 -3.60 -18.61 0.54
N THR A 87 -3.60 -19.24 -0.63
CA THR A 87 -4.32 -20.51 -0.91
C THR A 87 -3.39 -21.71 -1.11
N GLY A 88 -2.08 -21.51 -0.96
CA GLY A 88 -1.06 -22.53 -1.07
C GLY A 88 -0.99 -23.46 0.14
N ALA A 89 -0.26 -24.57 0.00
CA ALA A 89 -0.06 -25.53 1.07
C ALA A 89 0.70 -24.89 2.25
N GLY A 90 0.11 -24.92 3.44
CA GLY A 90 0.71 -24.32 4.65
C GLY A 90 0.49 -22.81 4.79
N GLU A 91 -0.28 -22.20 3.88
CA GLU A 91 -0.70 -20.81 3.97
C GLU A 91 -2.01 -20.68 4.78
N TYR A 92 -2.25 -19.46 5.26
CA TYR A 92 -3.47 -19.11 5.96
C TYR A 92 -4.53 -18.65 4.96
N ASP A 93 -5.52 -19.52 4.72
CA ASP A 93 -6.57 -19.27 3.73
C ASP A 93 -7.73 -18.44 4.32
N LEU A 94 -7.91 -17.25 3.75
CA LEU A 94 -9.00 -16.33 4.07
C LEU A 94 -10.27 -16.59 3.24
N ALA A 95 -10.35 -17.65 2.42
CA ALA A 95 -11.51 -17.93 1.57
C ALA A 95 -12.84 -17.99 2.37
N SER A 96 -12.82 -18.52 3.59
CA SER A 96 -14.01 -18.55 4.48
C SER A 96 -14.44 -17.18 5.01
N TYR A 97 -13.59 -16.16 4.90
CA TYR A 97 -13.89 -14.78 5.29
C TYR A 97 -14.50 -13.99 4.15
N VAL A 98 -14.24 -14.42 2.91
CA VAL A 98 -14.82 -13.81 1.71
C VAL A 98 -16.34 -14.01 1.73
N SER A 99 -17.09 -13.04 1.20
CA SER A 99 -18.57 -12.94 1.23
C SER A 99 -19.18 -12.51 2.57
N ALA A 100 -18.59 -12.86 3.71
CA ALA A 100 -19.12 -12.48 5.02
C ALA A 100 -18.41 -11.25 5.63
N TYR A 101 -17.08 -11.20 5.53
CA TYR A 101 -16.24 -10.18 6.18
C TYR A 101 -15.29 -9.45 5.20
N LEU A 102 -15.06 -10.04 4.03
CA LEU A 102 -14.25 -9.47 2.95
C LEU A 102 -15.00 -9.57 1.61
N ALA A 103 -14.94 -8.52 0.80
CA ALA A 103 -15.41 -8.59 -0.59
C ALA A 103 -14.45 -9.42 -1.47
N VAL A 104 -13.15 -9.27 -1.22
CA VAL A 104 -12.05 -10.00 -1.85
C VAL A 104 -10.86 -10.00 -0.90
N VAL A 105 -10.02 -11.03 -0.95
CA VAL A 105 -8.75 -11.03 -0.21
C VAL A 105 -7.81 -9.99 -0.83
N PRO A 106 -7.37 -8.96 -0.08
CA PRO A 106 -6.44 -7.98 -0.63
C PRO A 106 -5.11 -8.63 -1.01
N THR A 107 -4.58 -8.27 -2.18
CA THR A 107 -3.25 -8.69 -2.65
C THR A 107 -2.25 -7.54 -2.53
N ASP A 108 -0.97 -7.84 -2.34
CA ASP A 108 0.06 -6.81 -2.29
C ASP A 108 0.15 -6.07 -3.65
N PRO A 109 0.31 -4.73 -3.67
CA PRO A 109 0.49 -3.99 -4.92
C PRO A 109 1.79 -4.33 -5.65
N THR A 110 2.76 -4.96 -4.99
CA THR A 110 4.00 -5.43 -5.60
C THR A 110 3.92 -6.94 -5.85
N ALA A 111 4.13 -7.34 -7.11
CA ALA A 111 4.11 -8.75 -7.49
C ALA A 111 5.11 -9.58 -6.68
N GLY A 112 4.66 -10.74 -6.18
CA GLY A 112 5.48 -11.67 -5.40
C GLY A 112 5.61 -11.32 -3.91
N GLN A 113 4.90 -10.31 -3.42
CA GLN A 113 4.76 -10.03 -1.99
C GLN A 113 3.41 -10.48 -1.47
N SER A 114 3.37 -10.89 -0.21
CA SER A 114 2.16 -11.38 0.45
C SER A 114 2.03 -10.79 1.85
N TYR A 115 0.78 -10.73 2.34
CA TYR A 115 0.50 -10.39 3.72
C TYR A 115 0.79 -11.59 4.63
N THR A 116 1.14 -11.31 5.87
CA THR A 116 1.37 -12.35 6.89
C THR A 116 0.44 -12.18 8.07
N ILE A 117 0.18 -13.29 8.77
CA ILE A 117 -0.63 -13.34 9.98
C ILE A 117 0.09 -14.12 11.07
N CYS A 118 -0.02 -13.65 12.31
CA CYS A 118 0.21 -14.46 13.50
C CYS A 118 -0.81 -14.12 14.59
N ILE A 119 -1.14 -15.09 15.42
CA ILE A 119 -2.13 -15.04 16.49
C ILE A 119 -1.38 -15.37 17.79
N SER A 120 -1.47 -14.49 18.78
CA SER A 120 -0.85 -14.72 20.09
C SER A 120 -1.60 -15.81 20.84
N ALA A 121 -0.91 -16.86 21.27
CA ALA A 121 -1.49 -17.91 22.11
C ALA A 121 -1.82 -17.43 23.54
N ALA A 122 -1.22 -16.33 24.00
CA ALA A 122 -1.43 -15.80 25.35
C ALA A 122 -2.73 -14.98 25.45
N ASP A 123 -2.97 -14.12 24.46
CA ASP A 123 -4.01 -13.08 24.54
C ASP A 123 -5.01 -13.13 23.37
N ASN A 124 -4.89 -14.12 22.47
CA ASN A 124 -5.69 -14.26 21.25
C ASN A 124 -5.64 -13.02 20.32
N ARG A 125 -4.60 -12.20 20.45
CA ARG A 125 -4.39 -11.00 19.63
C ARG A 125 -3.85 -11.37 18.26
N VAL A 126 -4.41 -10.76 17.22
CA VAL A 126 -4.04 -11.02 15.82
C VAL A 126 -3.11 -9.93 15.36
N THR A 127 -1.98 -10.32 14.77
CA THR A 127 -1.03 -9.44 14.11
C THR A 127 -1.02 -9.72 12.63
N ILE A 128 -1.31 -8.70 11.83
CA ILE A 128 -1.19 -8.76 10.36
C ILE A 128 0.01 -7.91 9.95
N GLY A 129 0.85 -8.45 9.08
CA GLY A 129 2.09 -7.82 8.59
C GLY A 129 2.17 -7.74 7.07
N ALA A 130 2.98 -6.80 6.58
CA ALA A 130 3.35 -6.69 5.18
C ALA A 130 4.82 -6.27 5.03
N SER A 131 5.46 -6.67 3.93
CA SER A 131 6.80 -6.22 3.56
C SER A 131 6.75 -4.74 3.14
N GLY A 132 7.09 -3.83 4.06
CA GLY A 132 7.14 -2.40 3.75
C GLY A 132 8.36 -2.02 2.89
N GLU A 133 8.18 -1.02 2.03
CA GLU A 133 9.27 -0.47 1.22
C GLU A 133 9.95 0.70 1.92
N ILE A 134 11.22 0.95 1.59
CA ILE A 134 12.03 2.05 2.15
C ILE A 134 12.14 1.95 3.69
N GLY A 135 12.29 0.73 4.20
CA GLY A 135 12.44 0.47 5.63
C GLY A 135 11.19 0.71 6.46
N ALA A 136 10.01 0.90 5.84
CA ALA A 136 8.75 1.00 6.56
C ALA A 136 8.41 -0.35 7.22
N VAL A 137 8.04 -0.33 8.49
CA VAL A 137 7.45 -1.47 9.17
C VAL A 137 5.93 -1.33 9.08
N ILE A 138 5.27 -2.29 8.44
CA ILE A 138 3.82 -2.29 8.27
C ILE A 138 3.27 -3.51 8.98
N SER A 139 2.82 -3.31 10.21
CA SER A 139 2.12 -4.32 10.99
C SER A 139 1.07 -3.68 11.88
N ALA A 140 -0.04 -4.38 12.07
CA ALA A 140 -1.11 -3.96 12.97
C ALA A 140 -1.51 -5.14 13.85
N THR A 141 -1.70 -4.86 15.14
CA THR A 141 -2.11 -5.86 16.13
C THR A 141 -3.38 -5.42 16.82
N ARG A 142 -4.37 -6.32 16.89
CA ARG A 142 -5.59 -6.13 17.67
C ARG A 142 -5.81 -7.38 18.50
#